data_AF-A0A6S7J4A7-F1
#
_entry.id   AF-A0A6S7J4A7-F1
#
_cell.length_a   1.000
_cell.length_b   1.000
_cell.length_c   1.000
_cell.angle_alpha   90.00
_cell.angle_beta   90.00
_cell.angle_gamma   90.00
#
_symmetry.space_group_name_H-M   'P 1'
#
loop_
_entity.id
_entity.type
_entity.pdbx_description
1 polymer ?
#
loop_
_entity_poly.entity_id
_entity_poly.type
_entity_poly.pdbx_seq_one_letter_code
_entity_poly.pdbx_strand_id
1 'polypeptide(L)'
;MNRIFGKSKPKEPPPSLTDCIANVDSRGESIEKKVAKLDMELKKYKDQMKKMREGPSKNMVKQRAMRVLKQKKMYESQLENLRQQSFNMEQTNYATQTLKDTKTTVDAMKTGLKEMKKEYKKVDIDQIE
;
A
#
# COMPACT_ATOMS: atom_id res chain seq x y z
N MET A 1 41.25 5.13 24.41
CA MET A 1 40.31 6.27 24.27
C MET A 1 39.08 5.80 23.50
N ASN A 2 37.99 5.49 24.20
CA ASN A 2 36.69 5.20 23.59
C ASN A 2 35.82 6.45 23.68
N ARG A 3 35.44 7.02 22.53
CA ARG A 3 34.53 8.18 22.45
C ARG A 3 33.11 7.70 22.76
N ILE A 4 32.62 8.03 23.95
CA ILE A 4 31.30 7.64 24.50
C ILE A 4 30.17 8.57 24.02
N PHE A 5 30.47 9.63 23.27
CA PHE A 5 29.45 10.52 22.70
C PHE A 5 29.63 10.62 21.18
N GLY A 6 28.63 10.15 20.43
CA GLY A 6 28.54 10.40 18.99
C GLY A 6 28.65 9.18 18.04
N LYS A 7 28.20 7.98 18.42
CA LYS A 7 27.81 7.02 17.37
C LYS A 7 26.63 7.63 16.62
N SER A 8 26.81 7.95 15.33
CA SER A 8 25.69 8.26 14.46
C SER A 8 24.66 7.14 14.62
N LYS A 9 23.39 7.51 14.83
CA LYS A 9 22.32 6.51 14.78
C LYS A 9 22.51 5.70 13.49
N PRO A 10 22.43 4.36 13.54
CA PRO A 10 22.50 3.56 12.33
C PRO A 10 21.51 4.18 11.34
N LYS A 11 21.98 4.51 10.13
CA LYS A 11 21.11 5.05 9.08
C LYS A 11 20.01 4.04 8.88
N GLU A 12 18.82 4.36 9.36
CA GLU A 12 17.64 3.56 9.09
C GLU A 12 17.54 3.43 7.57
N PRO A 13 17.26 2.21 7.05
CA PRO A 13 17.11 2.03 5.63
C PRO A 13 16.06 3.04 5.13
N PRO A 14 16.30 3.68 3.97
CA PRO A 14 15.34 4.61 3.42
C PRO A 14 13.97 3.92 3.30
N PRO A 15 12.87 4.62 3.57
CA PRO A 15 11.54 4.02 3.58
C PRO A 15 11.30 3.28 2.27
N SER A 16 10.96 1.99 2.36
CA SER A 16 10.65 1.20 1.17
C SER A 16 9.21 1.49 0.72
N LEU A 17 8.95 1.38 -0.59
CA LEU A 17 7.59 1.48 -1.11
C LEU A 17 6.68 0.43 -0.46
N THR A 18 7.22 -0.75 -0.14
CA THR A 18 6.51 -1.82 0.56
C THR A 18 6.08 -1.40 1.97
N ASP A 19 6.94 -0.74 2.75
CA ASP A 19 6.58 -0.25 4.08
C ASP A 19 5.53 0.87 4.00
N CYS A 20 5.62 1.73 2.99
CA CYS A 20 4.63 2.78 2.75
C CYS A 20 3.25 2.19 2.39
N ILE A 21 3.20 1.16 1.53
CA ILE A 21 1.98 0.42 1.18
C ILE A 21 1.34 -0.17 2.44
N ALA A 22 2.11 -0.94 3.22
CA ALA A 22 1.62 -1.57 4.45
C ALA A 22 1.05 -0.55 5.46
N ASN A 23 1.69 0.61 5.59
CA ASN A 23 1.19 1.69 6.46
C ASN A 23 -0.12 2.31 5.95
N VAL A 24 -0.27 2.51 4.64
CA VAL A 24 -1.51 3.02 4.03
C VAL A 24 -2.64 2.01 4.18
N ASP A 25 -2.37 0.72 3.98
CA ASP A 25 -3.36 -0.35 4.13
C ASP A 25 -3.84 -0.47 5.58
N SER A 26 -2.93 -0.44 6.56
CA SER A 26 -3.28 -0.44 7.99
C SER A 26 -4.18 0.74 8.40
N ARG A 27 -3.93 1.92 7.80
CA ARG A 27 -4.82 3.08 7.96
C ARG A 27 -6.18 2.84 7.30
N GLY A 28 -6.21 2.23 6.12
CA GLY A 28 -7.41 1.79 5.43
C GLY A 28 -8.27 0.87 6.31
N GLU A 29 -7.70 -0.21 6.84
CA GLU A 29 -8.38 -1.15 7.75
C GLU A 29 -8.96 -0.45 9.00
N SER A 30 -8.21 0.51 9.55
CA SER A 30 -8.66 1.29 10.70
C SER A 30 -9.90 2.14 10.37
N ILE A 31 -9.98 2.67 9.16
CA ILE A 31 -11.16 3.40 8.68
C ILE A 31 -12.31 2.44 8.37
N GLU A 32 -12.05 1.28 7.76
CA GLU A 32 -13.07 0.23 7.52
C GLU A 32 -13.76 -0.19 8.81
N LYS A 33 -12.98 -0.41 9.89
CA LYS A 33 -13.53 -0.73 11.21
C LYS A 33 -14.45 0.38 11.74
N LYS A 34 -14.17 1.66 11.44
CA LYS A 34 -15.05 2.78 11.81
C LYS A 34 -16.32 2.80 10.96
N VAL A 35 -16.20 2.57 9.65
CA VAL A 35 -17.35 2.47 8.73
C VAL A 35 -18.29 1.35 9.17
N ALA A 36 -17.76 0.16 9.49
CA ALA A 36 -18.54 -0.98 9.97
C ALA A 36 -19.30 -0.67 11.28
N LYS A 37 -18.68 0.06 12.21
CA LYS A 37 -19.35 0.51 13.44
C LYS A 37 -20.53 1.45 13.15
N LEU A 38 -20.32 2.43 12.25
CA LEU A 38 -21.37 3.37 11.85
C LEU A 38 -22.51 2.66 11.11
N ASP A 39 -22.21 1.65 10.29
CA ASP A 39 -23.23 0.83 9.62
C ASP A 39 -24.11 0.06 10.60
N MET A 40 -23.50 -0.54 11.64
CA MET A 40 -24.26 -1.19 12.70
C MET A 40 -25.17 -0.20 13.43
N GLU A 41 -24.70 1.02 13.68
CA GLU A 41 -25.52 2.06 14.31
C GLU A 41 -26.67 2.51 13.41
N LEU A 42 -26.42 2.71 12.11
CA LEU A 42 -27.46 3.03 11.13
C LEU A 42 -28.53 1.93 11.04
N LYS A 43 -28.12 0.66 11.11
CA LYS A 43 -29.06 -0.48 11.14
C LYS A 43 -29.96 -0.40 12.37
N LYS A 44 -29.41 -0.10 13.56
CA LYS A 44 -30.20 0.10 14.79
C LYS A 44 -31.21 1.24 14.65
N TYR A 45 -30.81 2.39 14.11
CA TYR A 45 -31.76 3.49 13.87
C TYR A 45 -32.85 3.11 12.86
N LYS A 46 -32.49 2.39 11.80
CA LYS A 46 -33.47 1.91 10.80
C LYS A 46 -34.51 1.00 11.46
N ASP A 47 -34.08 0.04 12.27
CA ASP A 47 -34.99 -0.90 12.93
C ASP A 47 -35.81 -0.23 14.05
N GLN A 48 -35.25 0.75 14.76
CA GLN A 48 -35.99 1.59 15.69
C GLN A 48 -37.10 2.36 14.97
N MET A 49 -36.78 3.06 13.88
CA MET A 49 -37.75 3.87 13.12
C MET A 49 -38.89 3.03 12.52
N LYS A 50 -38.62 1.78 12.12
CA LYS A 50 -39.68 0.86 11.63
C LYS A 50 -40.77 0.59 12.66
N LYS A 51 -40.41 0.58 13.95
CA LYS A 51 -41.34 0.33 15.05
C LYS A 51 -42.04 1.60 15.55
N MET A 52 -41.66 2.77 15.04
CA MET A 52 -42.20 4.06 15.46
C MET A 52 -43.29 4.55 14.49
N ARG A 53 -44.36 5.10 15.06
CA ARG A 53 -45.35 5.88 14.34
C ARG A 53 -44.72 7.18 13.81
N GLU A 54 -45.27 7.70 12.72
CA GLU A 54 -44.89 9.01 12.20
C GLU A 54 -45.14 10.10 13.26
N GLY A 55 -44.18 11.01 13.42
CA GLY A 55 -44.29 12.10 14.38
C GLY A 55 -42.95 12.66 14.86
N PRO A 56 -42.98 13.63 15.80
CA PRO A 56 -41.78 14.33 16.27
C PRO A 56 -40.68 13.39 16.77
N SER A 57 -41.03 12.35 17.53
CA SER A 57 -40.06 11.38 18.04
C SER A 57 -39.33 10.62 16.93
N LYS A 58 -40.04 10.20 15.87
CA LYS A 58 -39.43 9.52 14.72
C LYS A 58 -38.54 10.47 13.91
N ASN A 59 -38.94 11.74 13.78
CA ASN A 59 -38.14 12.77 13.13
C ASN A 59 -36.81 13.02 13.88
N MET A 60 -36.80 13.00 15.21
CA MET A 60 -35.57 13.11 15.99
C MET A 60 -34.61 11.93 15.74
N VAL A 61 -35.12 10.71 15.69
CA VAL A 61 -34.32 9.51 15.36
C VAL A 61 -33.77 9.60 13.94
N LYS A 62 -34.59 10.04 12.97
CA LYS A 62 -34.17 10.27 11.59
C LYS A 62 -33.03 11.29 11.51
N GLN A 63 -33.11 12.40 12.24
CA GLN A 63 -32.02 13.39 12.27
C GLN A 63 -30.72 12.82 12.84
N ARG A 64 -30.79 11.99 13.89
CA ARG A 64 -29.60 11.30 14.43
C ARG A 64 -29.01 10.34 13.39
N ALA A 65 -29.85 9.53 12.75
CA ALA A 65 -29.43 8.63 11.68
C ALA A 65 -28.75 9.39 10.51
N MET A 66 -29.28 10.55 10.13
CA MET A 66 -28.68 11.38 9.08
C MET A 66 -27.28 11.90 9.44
N ARG A 67 -27.03 12.23 10.72
CA ARG A 67 -25.68 12.64 11.17
C ARG A 67 -24.70 11.47 11.07
N VAL A 68 -25.10 10.29 11.52
CA VAL A 68 -24.28 9.06 11.42
C VAL A 68 -24.02 8.70 9.95
N LEU A 69 -25.02 8.83 9.08
CA LEU A 69 -24.87 8.60 7.65
C LEU A 69 -23.87 9.57 7.01
N LYS A 70 -23.92 10.85 7.37
CA LYS A 70 -22.95 11.84 6.89
C LYS A 70 -21.53 11.51 7.35
N GLN A 71 -21.36 11.10 8.61
CA GLN A 71 -20.07 10.68 9.14
C GLN A 71 -19.55 9.41 8.44
N LYS A 72 -20.43 8.45 8.17
CA LYS A 72 -20.09 7.24 7.42
C LYS A 72 -19.57 7.58 6.02
N LYS A 73 -20.31 8.40 5.25
CA LYS A 73 -19.91 8.83 3.91
C LYS A 73 -18.56 9.54 3.88
N MET A 74 -18.27 10.35 4.90
CA MET A 74 -16.96 11.00 5.03
C MET A 74 -15.83 9.97 5.19
N TYR A 75 -16.02 8.94 6.02
CA TYR A 75 -15.03 7.87 6.17
C TYR A 75 -14.93 6.97 4.94
N GLU A 76 -16.04 6.68 4.25
CA GLU A 76 -16.02 5.94 2.97
C GLU A 76 -15.18 6.68 1.92
N SER A 77 -15.35 8.01 1.80
CA SER A 77 -14.52 8.82 0.90
C SER A 77 -13.04 8.83 1.29
N GLN A 78 -12.72 8.90 2.59
CA GLN A 78 -11.34 8.78 3.06
C GLN A 78 -10.74 7.41 2.74
N LEU A 79 -11.53 6.34 2.90
CA LEU A 79 -11.11 4.98 2.57
C LEU A 79 -10.82 4.81 1.09
N GLU A 80 -11.69 5.34 0.22
CA GLU A 80 -11.50 5.33 -1.23
C GLU A 80 -10.19 6.02 -1.64
N ASN A 81 -9.90 7.19 -1.07
CA ASN A 81 -8.65 7.90 -1.31
C ASN A 81 -7.42 7.09 -0.89
N LEU A 82 -7.46 6.42 0.28
CA LEU A 82 -6.36 5.55 0.73
C LEU A 82 -6.18 4.33 -0.17
N ARG A 83 -7.28 3.70 -0.61
CA ARG A 83 -7.22 2.57 -1.55
C ARG A 83 -6.62 2.98 -2.88
N GLN A 84 -6.99 4.15 -3.42
CA GLN A 84 -6.37 4.68 -4.64
C GLN A 84 -4.88 4.95 -4.45
N GLN A 85 -4.49 5.51 -3.29
CA GLN A 85 -3.08 5.74 -2.96
C GLN A 85 -2.31 4.42 -2.89
N SER A 86 -2.85 3.40 -2.20
CA SER A 86 -2.24 2.07 -2.09
C SER A 86 -2.05 1.45 -3.48
N PHE A 87 -3.10 1.45 -4.31
CA PHE A 87 -3.05 0.94 -5.67
C PHE A 87 -1.96 1.62 -6.52
N ASN A 88 -1.88 2.96 -6.49
CA ASN A 88 -0.85 3.68 -7.24
C ASN A 88 0.57 3.33 -6.77
N MET A 89 0.76 3.12 -5.47
CA MET A 89 2.04 2.69 -4.91
C MET A 89 2.36 1.24 -5.29
N GLU A 90 1.38 0.33 -5.27
CA GLU A 90 1.55 -1.06 -5.72
C GLU A 90 1.97 -1.12 -7.20
N GLN A 91 1.32 -0.34 -8.07
CA GLN A 91 1.71 -0.23 -9.48
C GLN A 91 3.16 0.27 -9.64
N THR A 92 3.53 1.29 -8.86
CA THR A 92 4.91 1.83 -8.87
C THR A 92 5.92 0.81 -8.35
N ASN A 93 5.56 0.06 -7.30
CA ASN A 93 6.40 -0.98 -6.72
C ASN A 93 6.61 -2.13 -7.71
N TYR A 94 5.56 -2.55 -8.41
CA TYR A 94 5.63 -3.55 -9.47
C TYR A 94 6.56 -3.11 -10.60
N ALA A 95 6.36 -1.90 -11.15
CA ALA A 95 7.22 -1.35 -12.20
C ALA A 95 8.70 -1.27 -11.74
N THR A 96 8.93 -0.84 -10.50
CA THR A 96 10.27 -0.79 -9.90
C THR A 96 10.91 -2.18 -9.83
N GLN A 97 10.14 -3.21 -9.47
CA GLN A 97 10.63 -4.58 -9.43
C GLN A 97 10.99 -5.08 -10.83
N THR A 98 10.12 -4.87 -11.83
CA THR A 98 10.42 -5.22 -13.22
C THR A 98 11.70 -4.54 -13.74
N LEU A 99 11.93 -3.28 -13.37
CA LEU A 99 13.16 -2.56 -13.73
C LEU A 99 14.40 -3.17 -13.05
N LYS A 100 14.30 -3.58 -11.78
CA LYS A 100 15.39 -4.30 -11.08
C LYS A 100 15.71 -5.64 -11.74
N ASP A 101 14.69 -6.40 -12.13
CA ASP A 101 14.84 -7.70 -12.78
C ASP A 101 15.46 -7.53 -14.18
N THR A 102 15.04 -6.51 -14.93
CA THR A 102 15.61 -6.16 -16.22
C THR A 102 17.09 -5.78 -16.09
N LYS A 103 17.43 -4.94 -15.10
CA LYS A 103 18.82 -4.57 -14.82
C LYS A 103 19.67 -5.81 -14.50
N THR A 104 19.16 -6.69 -13.65
CA THR A 104 19.86 -7.93 -13.27
C THR A 104 20.11 -8.82 -14.48
N THR A 105 19.12 -8.97 -15.37
CA THR A 105 19.27 -9.70 -16.63
C THR A 105 20.36 -9.08 -17.51
N VAL A 106 20.35 -7.76 -17.69
CA VAL A 106 21.35 -7.04 -18.49
C VAL A 106 22.76 -7.20 -17.89
N ASP A 107 22.90 -7.13 -16.58
CA ASP A 107 24.18 -7.31 -15.89
C ASP A 107 24.70 -8.75 -16.03
N ALA A 108 23.81 -9.75 -15.99
CA ALA A 108 24.14 -11.14 -16.28
C ALA A 108 24.61 -11.32 -17.74
N MET A 109 23.91 -10.73 -18.71
CA MET A 109 24.28 -10.79 -20.13
C MET A 109 25.65 -10.14 -20.38
N LYS A 110 25.94 -9.00 -19.75
CA LYS A 110 27.26 -8.34 -19.84
C LYS A 110 28.37 -9.24 -19.31
N THR A 111 28.11 -9.93 -18.20
CA THR A 111 29.07 -10.86 -17.60
C THR A 111 29.31 -12.06 -18.52
N GLY A 112 28.25 -12.71 -19.01
CA GLY A 112 28.36 -13.83 -19.96
C GLY A 112 29.05 -13.44 -21.26
N LEU A 113 28.78 -12.25 -21.81
CA LEU A 113 29.47 -11.75 -23.00
C LEU A 113 30.98 -11.57 -22.76
N LYS A 114 31.38 -11.12 -21.56
CA LYS A 114 32.79 -10.95 -21.20
C LYS A 114 33.49 -12.30 -21.10
N GLU A 115 32.83 -13.31 -20.52
CA GLU A 115 33.35 -14.68 -20.45
C GLU A 115 33.45 -15.32 -21.83
N MET A 116 32.41 -15.20 -22.67
CA MET A 116 32.42 -15.69 -24.05
C MET A 116 33.57 -15.11 -24.85
N LYS A 117 33.82 -13.79 -24.76
CA LYS A 117 34.96 -13.13 -25.41
C LYS A 117 36.31 -13.64 -24.91
N LYS A 118 36.40 -14.06 -23.63
CA LYS A 118 37.62 -14.62 -23.05
C LYS A 118 37.87 -16.04 -23.56
N GLU A 119 36.84 -16.88 -23.63
CA GLU A 119 36.95 -18.24 -24.14
C GLU A 119 37.19 -18.27 -25.64
N TYR A 120 36.55 -17.39 -26.42
CA TYR A 120 36.79 -17.28 -27.86
C TYR A 120 38.26 -17.02 -28.22
N LYS A 121 38.97 -16.24 -27.39
CA LYS A 121 40.42 -15.99 -27.56
C LYS A 121 41.30 -17.21 -27.31
N LYS A 122 40.79 -18.25 -26.64
CA LYS A 122 41.53 -19.51 -26.40
C LYS A 122 41.30 -20.53 -27.50
N VAL A 123 40.35 -20.29 -28.41
CA VAL A 123 40.17 -21.13 -29.59
C VAL A 123 41.25 -20.74 -30.58
N ASP A 124 42.31 -21.54 -30.67
CA ASP A 124 43.31 -21.42 -31.73
C ASP A 124 42.64 -21.80 -33.04
N ILE A 125 42.45 -20.80 -33.91
CA ILE A 125 41.92 -21.00 -35.26
C ILE A 125 42.89 -21.88 -36.07
N ASP A 126 44.17 -21.83 -35.75
CA ASP A 126 45.24 -22.60 -36.39
C ASP A 126 45.18 -24.12 -36.09
N GLN A 127 44.35 -24.57 -35.13
CA GLN A 127 44.12 -26.00 -34.85
C GLN A 127 42.87 -26.58 -35.57
N ILE A 128 42.14 -25.75 -36.31
CA ILE A 128 40.90 -26.13 -37.00
C ILE A 128 41.12 -26.38 -38.50
N GLU A 129 42.24 -25.93 -39.09
CA GLU A 129 42.69 -26.33 -40.44
C GLU A 129 43.47 -27.67 -40.43
#